data_AF-A0A5C8MBX0-F1
#
_entry.id   AF-A0A5C8MBX0-F1
#
_cell.length_a   1.000
_cell.length_b   1.000
_cell.length_c   1.000
_cell.angle_alpha   90.00
_cell.angle_beta   90.00
_cell.angle_gamma   90.00
#
_symmetry.space_group_name_H-M   'P 1'
#
loop_
_entity.id
_entity.type
_entity.pdbx_description
1 polymer ?
#
loop_
_entity_poly.entity_id
_entity_poly.type
_entity_poly.pdbx_seq_one_letter_code
_entity_poly.pdbx_strand_id
1 'polypeptide(L)'
;MRLVRLQAVRRNRRAAGFQSNEQGSFTLEASLVFPMILLCTITLLFVGMYVYQKAYVQHVARTMAERLAFTWDNSHKDLATGNFDPSKTDGLYWRLTHDHVTDLFGLLLSVGTSEVAIPTGVAKDQVGSKLAKTSSYLPKGMTGTAKYSNLLLDHRVEVKLNKPFFSPPWLRKWFDAEKSDGQAISHVVEPVEMIRLTDITRTYFKAIKDRISPQKAKEALIEPLQNDLSGPSVTIKSERQAASYLRSLVGGREVILKTPSGKSRTIDALDANGIAHQAYYSMTESQLRKEQMPKDIELLEQGVQVKGIVWHFFKKDPSGKGVISDSFRKELERNGIVVVIHN
;
A
#
# COMPACT_ATOMS: atom_id res chain seq x y z
N MET A 1 92.78 0.18 -72.87
CA MET A 1 93.29 0.91 -71.68
C MET A 1 92.19 0.89 -70.62
N ARG A 2 92.39 0.11 -69.53
CA ARG A 2 91.42 -0.17 -68.45
C ARG A 2 91.39 0.99 -67.46
N LEU A 3 90.22 1.60 -67.19
CA LEU A 3 89.97 2.36 -65.96
C LEU A 3 88.44 2.51 -65.71
N VAL A 4 87.75 1.43 -65.32
CA VAL A 4 86.45 1.56 -64.61
C VAL A 4 86.26 0.37 -63.69
N ARG A 5 86.47 0.56 -62.39
CA ARG A 5 85.80 -0.12 -61.26
C ARG A 5 86.67 0.11 -60.03
N LEU A 6 86.23 0.97 -59.11
CA LEU A 6 86.49 0.89 -57.66
C LEU A 6 85.87 2.10 -56.94
N GLN A 7 84.55 2.31 -57.04
CA GLN A 7 83.88 3.29 -56.15
C GLN A 7 82.53 2.85 -55.56
N ALA A 8 81.98 1.68 -55.92
CA ALA A 8 80.63 1.31 -55.49
C ALA A 8 80.53 0.55 -54.15
N VAL A 9 81.64 0.16 -53.50
CA VAL A 9 81.58 -0.80 -52.37
C VAL A 9 81.54 -0.14 -50.98
N ARG A 10 81.83 1.17 -50.85
CA ARG A 10 81.96 1.80 -49.52
C ARG A 10 80.66 2.38 -48.93
N ARG A 11 79.57 2.48 -49.69
CA ARG A 11 78.34 3.18 -49.25
C ARG A 11 77.36 2.32 -48.45
N ASN A 12 77.39 0.99 -48.60
CA ASN A 12 76.43 0.09 -47.94
C ASN A 12 76.83 -0.40 -46.54
N ARG A 13 78.06 -0.16 -46.06
CA ARG A 13 78.49 -0.60 -44.72
C ARG A 13 78.00 0.29 -43.57
N ARG A 14 77.56 1.53 -43.84
CA ARG A 14 77.02 2.42 -42.79
C ARG A 14 75.55 2.14 -42.45
N ALA A 15 74.77 1.62 -43.39
CA ALA A 15 73.36 1.26 -43.16
C ALA A 15 73.22 -0.06 -42.38
N ALA A 16 74.11 -1.04 -42.63
CA ALA A 16 74.10 -2.31 -41.92
C ALA A 16 74.52 -2.20 -40.43
N GLY A 17 75.38 -1.23 -40.08
CA GLY A 17 75.80 -0.99 -38.70
C GLY A 17 74.73 -0.35 -37.82
N PHE A 18 73.65 0.21 -38.40
CA PHE A 18 72.51 0.74 -37.64
C PHE A 18 71.52 -0.37 -37.26
N GLN A 19 71.52 -1.49 -38.00
CA GLN A 19 70.65 -2.65 -37.74
C GLN A 19 71.26 -3.65 -36.75
N SER A 20 72.56 -3.55 -36.46
CA SER A 20 73.27 -4.46 -35.53
C SER A 20 73.67 -3.80 -34.21
N ASN A 21 73.11 -2.63 -33.89
CA ASN A 21 73.49 -1.84 -32.72
C ASN A 21 72.44 -2.01 -31.60
N GLU A 22 72.65 -3.00 -30.73
CA GLU A 22 71.79 -3.34 -29.58
C GLU A 22 71.73 -2.23 -28.50
N GLN A 23 72.62 -1.22 -28.57
CA GLN A 23 72.75 -0.17 -27.55
C GLN A 23 71.53 0.77 -27.46
N GLY A 24 70.70 0.85 -28.52
CA GLY A 24 69.42 1.58 -28.49
C GLY A 24 68.19 0.69 -28.24
N SER A 25 68.36 -0.63 -28.31
CA SER A 25 67.28 -1.62 -28.15
C SER A 25 66.69 -1.56 -26.75
N PHE A 26 67.54 -1.51 -25.72
CA PHE A 26 67.11 -1.40 -24.33
C PHE A 26 66.30 -0.13 -24.03
N THR A 27 66.68 1.02 -24.61
CA THR A 27 65.94 2.27 -24.43
C THR A 27 64.61 2.24 -25.19
N LEU A 28 64.57 1.64 -26.39
CA LEU A 28 63.34 1.46 -27.16
C LEU A 28 62.37 0.49 -26.48
N GLU A 29 62.88 -0.62 -25.98
CA GLU A 29 62.11 -1.60 -25.23
C GLU A 29 61.58 -0.98 -23.94
N ALA A 30 62.42 -0.32 -23.14
CA ALA A 30 61.97 0.36 -21.91
C ALA A 30 60.95 1.47 -22.16
N SER A 31 61.11 2.25 -23.24
CA SER A 31 60.18 3.33 -23.62
C SER A 31 58.85 2.83 -24.19
N LEU A 32 58.75 1.57 -24.62
CA LEU A 32 57.51 0.95 -25.08
C LEU A 32 56.84 0.11 -24.00
N VAL A 33 57.63 -0.66 -23.24
CA VAL A 33 57.15 -1.58 -22.21
C VAL A 33 56.53 -0.82 -21.04
N PHE A 34 57.14 0.28 -20.58
CA PHE A 34 56.60 1.03 -19.45
C PHE A 34 55.21 1.65 -19.75
N PRO A 35 55.00 2.38 -20.87
CA PRO A 35 53.66 2.85 -21.24
C PRO A 35 52.65 1.73 -21.45
N MET A 36 53.09 0.57 -21.97
CA MET A 36 52.22 -0.60 -22.13
C MET A 36 51.74 -1.14 -20.79
N ILE A 37 52.65 -1.34 -19.82
CA ILE A 37 52.29 -1.78 -18.46
C ILE A 37 51.38 -0.75 -17.79
N LEU A 38 51.67 0.54 -17.94
CA LEU A 38 50.82 1.62 -17.42
C LEU A 38 49.40 1.57 -18.03
N LEU A 39 49.30 1.38 -19.35
CA LEU A 39 48.01 1.27 -20.02
C LEU A 39 47.24 0.02 -19.59
N CYS A 40 47.93 -1.11 -19.44
CA CYS A 40 47.33 -2.35 -18.92
C CYS A 40 46.82 -2.18 -17.48
N THR A 41 47.60 -1.55 -16.59
CA THR A 41 47.18 -1.32 -15.19
C THR A 41 46.00 -0.35 -15.11
N ILE A 42 46.03 0.75 -15.86
CA ILE A 42 44.89 1.69 -15.94
C ILE A 42 43.64 0.99 -16.48
N THR A 43 43.78 0.17 -17.53
CA THR A 43 42.67 -0.61 -18.10
C THR A 43 42.06 -1.54 -17.05
N LEU A 44 42.90 -2.27 -16.31
CA LEU A 44 42.47 -3.18 -15.26
C LEU A 44 41.74 -2.45 -14.12
N LEU A 45 42.21 -1.25 -13.74
CA LEU A 45 41.53 -0.40 -12.76
C LEU A 45 40.14 0.03 -13.25
N PHE A 46 40.01 0.47 -14.51
CA PHE A 46 38.71 0.86 -15.06
C PHE A 46 37.73 -0.32 -15.16
N VAL A 47 38.21 -1.50 -15.52
CA VAL A 47 37.37 -2.72 -15.54
C VAL A 47 36.90 -3.08 -14.13
N GLY A 48 37.81 -3.07 -13.15
CA GLY A 48 37.44 -3.31 -11.75
C GLY A 48 36.41 -2.31 -11.23
N MET A 49 36.59 -1.03 -11.55
CA MET A 49 35.64 0.03 -11.19
C MET A 49 34.28 -0.14 -11.89
N TYR A 50 34.25 -0.53 -13.17
CA TYR A 50 33.02 -0.79 -13.90
C TYR A 50 32.23 -1.96 -13.30
N VAL A 51 32.91 -3.08 -13.01
CA VAL A 51 32.29 -4.25 -12.37
C VAL A 51 31.74 -3.89 -10.99
N TYR A 52 32.50 -3.14 -10.20
CA TYR A 52 32.05 -2.64 -8.90
C TYR A 52 30.80 -1.76 -9.04
N GLN A 53 30.80 -0.81 -9.99
CA GLN A 53 29.66 0.07 -10.19
C GLN A 53 28.40 -0.72 -10.62
N LYS A 54 28.56 -1.72 -11.49
CA LYS A 54 27.46 -2.60 -11.91
C LYS A 54 26.88 -3.39 -10.75
N ALA A 55 27.73 -4.03 -9.95
CA ALA A 55 27.30 -4.76 -8.76
C ALA A 55 26.61 -3.84 -7.74
N TYR A 56 27.12 -2.61 -7.56
CA TYR A 56 26.53 -1.63 -6.66
C TYR A 56 25.12 -1.20 -7.10
N VAL A 57 24.93 -0.84 -8.39
CA VAL A 57 23.61 -0.45 -8.91
C VAL A 57 22.63 -1.62 -8.81
N GLN A 58 23.07 -2.84 -9.10
CA GLN A 58 22.27 -4.05 -8.96
C GLN A 58 21.84 -4.31 -7.51
N HIS A 59 22.75 -4.15 -6.55
CA HIS A 59 22.44 -4.30 -5.12
C HIS A 59 21.43 -3.26 -4.63
N VAL A 60 21.57 -1.99 -5.07
CA VAL A 60 20.62 -0.93 -4.74
C VAL A 60 19.25 -1.23 -5.33
N ALA A 61 19.17 -1.64 -6.60
CA ALA A 61 17.92 -2.02 -7.25
C ALA A 61 17.23 -3.17 -6.51
N ARG A 62 17.98 -4.21 -6.14
CA ARG A 62 17.52 -5.37 -5.36
C ARG A 62 16.94 -4.94 -4.02
N THR A 63 17.68 -4.15 -3.26
CA THR A 63 17.26 -3.66 -1.94
C THR A 63 15.98 -2.81 -2.03
N MET A 64 15.86 -1.95 -3.06
CA MET A 64 14.66 -1.14 -3.24
C MET A 64 13.45 -1.99 -3.63
N ALA A 65 13.62 -2.97 -4.52
CA ALA A 65 12.55 -3.89 -4.92
C ALA A 65 12.05 -4.71 -3.72
N GLU A 66 12.96 -5.26 -2.91
CA GLU A 66 12.62 -6.03 -1.70
C GLU A 66 11.89 -5.17 -0.67
N ARG A 67 12.37 -3.95 -0.40
CA ARG A 67 11.71 -3.03 0.54
C ARG A 67 10.33 -2.62 0.08
N LEU A 68 10.17 -2.26 -1.20
CA LEU A 68 8.86 -1.95 -1.77
C LEU A 68 7.89 -3.12 -1.66
N ALA A 69 8.35 -4.33 -1.97
CA ALA A 69 7.51 -5.52 -1.88
C ALA A 69 7.11 -5.82 -0.43
N PHE A 70 8.01 -5.60 0.53
CA PHE A 70 7.74 -5.80 1.95
C PHE A 70 6.76 -4.76 2.53
N THR A 71 6.84 -3.50 2.10
CA THR A 71 5.94 -2.43 2.56
C THR A 71 4.67 -2.29 1.71
N TRP A 72 4.41 -3.22 0.80
CA TRP A 72 3.30 -3.09 -0.16
C TRP A 72 1.93 -3.02 0.53
N ASP A 73 1.83 -3.70 1.67
CA ASP A 73 0.58 -3.90 2.42
C ASP A 73 -0.03 -2.61 2.99
N ASN A 74 0.79 -1.60 3.28
CA ASN A 74 0.34 -0.30 3.77
C ASN A 74 1.25 0.82 3.25
N SER A 75 0.66 1.79 2.55
CA SER A 75 1.38 2.95 2.01
C SER A 75 2.08 3.74 3.11
N HIS A 76 1.59 3.77 4.35
CA HIS A 76 2.16 4.58 5.43
C HIS A 76 3.41 3.98 6.09
N LYS A 77 3.82 2.77 5.71
CA LYS A 77 5.07 2.17 6.20
C LYS A 77 6.31 2.91 5.71
N ASP A 78 7.30 3.01 6.59
CA ASP A 78 8.65 3.41 6.26
C ASP A 78 9.37 2.29 5.50
N LEU A 79 9.96 2.59 4.34
CA LEU A 79 10.67 1.62 3.50
C LEU A 79 11.93 1.06 4.16
N ALA A 80 12.57 1.79 5.06
CA ALA A 80 13.81 1.35 5.71
C ALA A 80 13.53 0.52 6.97
N THR A 81 12.55 0.93 7.78
CA THR A 81 12.29 0.32 9.10
C THR A 81 11.07 -0.59 9.10
N GLY A 82 10.15 -0.45 8.14
CA GLY A 82 8.85 -1.14 8.13
C GLY A 82 7.86 -0.62 9.17
N ASN A 83 8.23 0.39 9.97
CA ASN A 83 7.38 0.93 11.02
C ASN A 83 6.24 1.76 10.41
N PHE A 84 5.08 1.74 11.06
CA PHE A 84 3.92 2.56 10.70
C PHE A 84 3.07 2.86 11.92
N ASP A 85 2.31 3.94 11.83
CA ASP A 85 1.31 4.32 12.82
C ASP A 85 0.05 3.48 12.62
N PRO A 86 -0.41 2.70 13.63
CA PRO A 86 -1.62 1.89 13.49
C PRO A 86 -2.89 2.69 13.18
N SER A 87 -2.91 3.99 13.48
CA SER A 87 -4.03 4.88 13.14
C SER A 87 -4.07 5.27 11.66
N LYS A 88 -2.96 5.08 10.92
CA LYS A 88 -2.83 5.42 9.51
C LYS A 88 -2.76 4.15 8.67
N THR A 89 -3.90 3.78 8.12
CA THR A 89 -4.04 2.61 7.25
C THR A 89 -4.54 3.06 5.89
N ASP A 90 -4.08 2.35 4.86
CA ASP A 90 -4.80 2.36 3.60
C ASP A 90 -6.23 1.83 3.84
N GLY A 91 -7.23 2.39 3.17
CA GLY A 91 -8.63 2.06 3.43
C GLY A 91 -8.93 0.56 3.26
N LEU A 92 -9.95 0.03 3.93
CA LEU A 92 -10.16 -1.42 4.05
C LEU A 92 -10.23 -2.17 2.70
N TYR A 93 -10.69 -1.50 1.64
CA TYR A 93 -10.92 -2.11 0.33
C TYR A 93 -9.95 -1.61 -0.73
N TRP A 94 -8.90 -0.87 -0.34
CA TRP A 94 -7.91 -0.27 -1.25
C TRP A 94 -7.32 -1.28 -2.25
N ARG A 95 -7.21 -2.57 -1.86
CA ARG A 95 -6.74 -3.63 -2.77
C ARG A 95 -7.70 -3.89 -3.94
N LEU A 96 -9.00 -3.83 -3.70
CA LEU A 96 -10.01 -4.03 -4.75
C LEU A 96 -10.19 -2.78 -5.61
N THR A 97 -10.08 -1.59 -5.01
CA THR A 97 -10.41 -0.31 -5.64
C THR A 97 -9.21 0.37 -6.29
N HIS A 98 -8.04 0.32 -5.65
CA HIS A 98 -6.84 1.08 -6.03
C HIS A 98 -5.64 0.19 -6.46
N ASP A 99 -5.58 -1.10 -6.06
CA ASP A 99 -4.45 -2.00 -6.42
C ASP A 99 -4.61 -2.72 -7.78
N HIS A 100 -5.34 -2.09 -8.69
CA HIS A 100 -5.67 -2.60 -10.03
C HIS A 100 -6.34 -3.99 -10.05
N VAL A 101 -6.87 -4.50 -8.93
CA VAL A 101 -7.66 -5.75 -8.89
C VAL A 101 -8.99 -5.61 -9.65
N THR A 102 -9.43 -4.40 -10.01
CA THR A 102 -10.53 -4.24 -10.98
C THR A 102 -10.21 -4.83 -12.36
N ASP A 103 -8.92 -5.02 -12.72
CA ASP A 103 -8.52 -5.79 -13.91
C ASP A 103 -8.74 -7.31 -13.76
N LEU A 104 -9.13 -7.83 -12.59
CA LEU A 104 -9.62 -9.21 -12.42
C LEU A 104 -10.99 -9.40 -13.09
N PHE A 105 -11.87 -8.38 -13.02
CA PHE A 105 -13.11 -8.34 -13.82
C PHE A 105 -12.79 -8.02 -15.30
N GLY A 106 -11.69 -7.31 -15.53
CA GLY A 106 -11.11 -7.01 -16.84
C GLY A 106 -10.20 -8.10 -17.42
N LEU A 107 -10.08 -9.29 -16.78
CA LEU A 107 -9.12 -10.35 -17.13
C LEU A 107 -9.30 -10.92 -18.54
N LEU A 108 -10.32 -10.48 -19.28
CA LEU A 108 -10.43 -10.76 -20.69
C LEU A 108 -9.57 -9.84 -21.58
N LEU A 109 -9.04 -8.70 -21.09
CA LEU A 109 -8.48 -7.64 -21.97
C LEU A 109 -7.28 -6.82 -21.47
N SER A 110 -6.85 -6.81 -20.19
CA SER A 110 -5.71 -5.96 -19.76
C SER A 110 -5.00 -6.44 -18.49
N VAL A 111 -3.66 -6.39 -18.48
CA VAL A 111 -2.82 -6.56 -17.28
C VAL A 111 -2.53 -5.16 -16.72
N GLY A 112 -3.05 -4.88 -15.53
CA GLY A 112 -2.81 -3.62 -14.82
C GLY A 112 -1.35 -3.46 -14.45
N THR A 113 -0.66 -2.54 -15.12
CA THR A 113 0.72 -2.18 -14.77
C THR A 113 0.80 -0.70 -14.44
N SER A 114 1.41 -0.38 -13.30
CA SER A 114 1.71 0.98 -12.88
C SER A 114 3.21 1.20 -12.92
N GLU A 115 3.65 2.25 -13.60
CA GLU A 115 5.08 2.60 -13.73
C GLU A 115 5.30 4.06 -13.33
N VAL A 116 6.36 4.30 -12.55
CA VAL A 116 6.76 5.63 -12.08
C VAL A 116 8.25 5.82 -12.33
N ALA A 117 8.60 6.95 -12.92
CA ALA A 117 9.99 7.37 -13.06
C ALA A 117 10.55 7.84 -11.71
N ILE A 118 11.78 7.48 -11.39
CA ILE A 118 12.45 7.80 -10.12
C ILE A 118 13.74 8.56 -10.44
N PRO A 119 14.07 9.66 -9.73
CA PRO A 119 13.42 10.16 -8.52
C PRO A 119 12.31 11.21 -8.73
N THR A 120 12.02 11.62 -9.97
CA THR A 120 11.20 12.82 -10.26
C THR A 120 9.75 12.56 -10.65
N GLY A 121 9.32 11.29 -10.71
CA GLY A 121 7.97 10.94 -11.14
C GLY A 121 6.91 11.42 -10.16
N VAL A 122 5.93 12.15 -10.69
CA VAL A 122 4.73 12.55 -9.94
C VAL A 122 3.73 11.39 -9.98
N ALA A 123 3.42 10.85 -8.81
CA ALA A 123 2.40 9.82 -8.67
C ALA A 123 1.00 10.43 -8.84
N LYS A 124 0.18 9.81 -9.70
CA LYS A 124 -1.24 10.17 -9.89
C LYS A 124 -2.21 9.26 -9.14
N ASP A 125 -1.72 8.10 -8.69
CA ASP A 125 -2.52 7.03 -8.10
C ASP A 125 -1.82 6.49 -6.84
N GLN A 126 -2.56 5.79 -5.96
CA GLN A 126 -2.04 5.25 -4.69
C GLN A 126 -0.91 4.25 -4.92
N VAL A 127 -1.01 3.40 -5.94
CA VAL A 127 0.06 2.48 -6.35
C VAL A 127 1.29 3.27 -6.81
N GLY A 128 1.09 4.32 -7.61
CA GLY A 128 2.17 5.20 -8.04
C GLY A 128 2.85 5.91 -6.87
N SER A 129 2.08 6.31 -5.84
CA SER A 129 2.63 7.01 -4.68
C SER A 129 3.45 6.07 -3.80
N LYS A 130 3.02 4.80 -3.67
CA LYS A 130 3.83 3.73 -3.06
C LYS A 130 5.15 3.54 -3.80
N LEU A 131 5.13 3.42 -5.13
CA LEU A 131 6.34 3.28 -5.95
C LEU A 131 7.27 4.49 -5.82
N ALA A 132 6.71 5.71 -5.84
CA ALA A 132 7.46 6.95 -5.75
C ALA A 132 8.23 7.12 -4.44
N LYS A 133 7.83 6.43 -3.35
CA LYS A 133 8.56 6.47 -2.07
C LYS A 133 9.99 5.98 -2.14
N THR A 134 10.33 5.14 -3.12
CA THR A 134 11.74 4.76 -3.33
C THR A 134 12.64 5.95 -3.64
N SER A 135 12.09 7.00 -4.26
CA SER A 135 12.84 8.20 -4.63
C SER A 135 13.57 8.86 -3.46
N SER A 136 13.02 8.81 -2.25
CA SER A 136 13.68 9.39 -1.07
C SER A 136 14.86 8.57 -0.55
N TYR A 137 14.97 7.29 -0.93
CA TYR A 137 16.02 6.37 -0.48
C TYR A 137 17.07 6.08 -1.56
N LEU A 138 16.93 6.66 -2.76
CA LEU A 138 17.93 6.52 -3.81
C LEU A 138 19.18 7.37 -3.53
N PRO A 139 20.39 6.81 -3.70
CA PRO A 139 21.61 7.61 -3.74
C PRO A 139 21.58 8.65 -4.87
N LYS A 140 22.23 9.81 -4.64
CA LYS A 140 22.31 10.90 -5.63
C LYS A 140 22.89 10.42 -6.96
N GLY A 141 22.33 10.90 -8.07
CA GLY A 141 22.82 10.62 -9.43
C GLY A 141 22.37 9.29 -10.03
N MET A 142 21.43 8.57 -9.37
CA MET A 142 20.74 7.43 -9.97
C MET A 142 19.36 7.84 -10.48
N THR A 143 19.01 7.36 -11.67
CA THR A 143 17.70 7.55 -12.28
C THR A 143 17.16 6.21 -12.73
N GLY A 144 15.84 6.07 -12.84
CA GLY A 144 15.26 4.76 -13.11
C GLY A 144 13.76 4.76 -13.22
N THR A 145 13.19 3.57 -13.28
CA THR A 145 11.75 3.34 -13.19
C THR A 145 11.45 2.26 -12.16
N ALA A 146 10.38 2.45 -11.40
CA ALA A 146 9.78 1.39 -10.61
C ALA A 146 8.42 1.05 -11.19
N LYS A 147 8.15 -0.24 -11.30
CA LYS A 147 6.96 -0.79 -11.91
C LYS A 147 6.33 -1.79 -10.96
N TYR A 148 5.02 -1.72 -10.83
CA TYR A 148 4.21 -2.75 -10.21
C TYR A 148 3.39 -3.46 -11.27
N SER A 149 3.36 -4.79 -11.21
CA SER A 149 2.44 -5.59 -12.00
C SER A 149 1.69 -6.53 -11.08
N ASN A 150 0.37 -6.44 -11.14
CA ASN A 150 -0.54 -7.35 -10.47
C ASN A 150 -1.00 -8.41 -11.48
N LEU A 151 -0.40 -9.60 -11.45
CA LEU A 151 -1.01 -10.77 -12.05
C LEU A 151 -1.80 -11.48 -10.95
N LEU A 152 -3.03 -11.90 -11.24
CA LEU A 152 -3.96 -12.67 -10.40
C LEU A 152 -3.40 -13.49 -9.21
N LEU A 153 -2.27 -14.17 -9.42
CA LEU A 153 -1.60 -15.04 -8.44
C LEU A 153 -0.13 -14.66 -8.19
N ASP A 154 0.39 -13.67 -8.91
CA ASP A 154 1.77 -13.20 -8.83
C ASP A 154 1.84 -11.67 -8.85
N HIS A 155 2.02 -11.09 -7.66
CA HIS A 155 2.23 -9.67 -7.48
C HIS A 155 3.73 -9.41 -7.43
N ARG A 156 4.23 -8.54 -8.32
CA ARG A 156 5.67 -8.25 -8.37
C ARG A 156 5.96 -6.78 -8.56
N VAL A 157 7.03 -6.36 -7.91
CA VAL A 157 7.62 -5.03 -8.01
C VAL A 157 8.95 -5.18 -8.74
N GLU A 158 9.11 -4.38 -9.78
CA GLU A 158 10.32 -4.31 -10.60
C GLU A 158 10.94 -2.91 -10.46
N VAL A 159 12.24 -2.86 -10.18
CA VAL A 159 12.99 -1.60 -10.09
C VAL A 159 14.15 -1.66 -11.07
N LYS A 160 14.19 -0.71 -12.00
CA LYS A 160 15.28 -0.50 -12.97
C LYS A 160 16.01 0.78 -12.63
N LEU A 161 17.30 0.70 -12.39
CA LEU A 161 18.16 1.83 -12.07
C LEU A 161 19.28 1.96 -13.10
N ASN A 162 19.63 3.20 -13.38
CA ASN A 162 20.70 3.60 -14.26
C ASN A 162 21.58 4.62 -13.55
N LYS A 163 22.89 4.43 -13.64
CA LYS A 163 23.88 5.40 -13.16
C LYS A 163 24.87 5.70 -14.30
N PRO A 164 25.07 6.97 -14.69
CA PRO A 164 26.07 7.31 -15.69
C PRO A 164 27.47 6.92 -15.20
N PHE A 165 28.29 6.38 -16.11
CA PHE A 165 29.69 6.05 -15.84
C PHE A 165 30.59 6.81 -16.82
N PHE A 166 31.51 7.61 -16.29
CA PHE A 166 32.47 8.32 -17.12
C PHE A 166 33.62 7.38 -17.49
N SER A 167 33.50 6.73 -18.64
CA SER A 167 34.56 5.90 -19.20
C SER A 167 35.38 6.62 -20.28
N PRO A 168 36.69 6.33 -20.40
CA PRO A 168 37.52 6.85 -21.47
C PRO A 168 37.04 6.39 -22.86
N PRO A 169 37.19 7.21 -23.92
CA PRO A 169 36.67 6.90 -25.26
C PRO A 169 37.15 5.57 -25.85
N TRP A 170 38.37 5.17 -25.52
CA TRP A 170 38.97 3.91 -25.99
C TRP A 170 38.33 2.68 -25.32
N LEU A 171 37.75 2.82 -24.13
CA LEU A 171 37.11 1.75 -23.38
C LEU A 171 35.61 1.59 -23.74
N ARG A 172 34.96 2.67 -24.18
CA ARG A 172 33.53 2.71 -24.56
C ARG A 172 33.15 1.78 -25.71
N LYS A 173 34.11 1.41 -26.55
CA LYS A 173 33.84 0.50 -27.68
C LYS A 173 33.77 -0.96 -27.24
N TRP A 174 34.42 -1.32 -26.14
CA TRP A 174 34.55 -2.70 -25.68
C TRP A 174 33.51 -3.05 -24.62
N PHE A 175 33.08 -2.03 -23.86
CA PHE A 175 32.06 -2.14 -22.83
C PHE A 175 31.00 -1.08 -23.11
N ASP A 176 29.72 -1.39 -22.92
CA ASP A 176 28.63 -0.39 -22.88
C ASP A 176 28.77 0.49 -21.62
N ALA A 177 29.93 1.13 -21.50
CA ALA A 177 30.48 1.73 -20.31
C ALA A 177 30.11 3.21 -20.19
N GLU A 178 29.10 3.67 -20.94
CA GLU A 178 28.51 4.98 -20.69
C GLU A 178 27.50 4.94 -19.54
N LYS A 179 26.93 3.74 -19.27
CA LYS A 179 25.91 3.54 -18.25
C LYS A 179 26.17 2.25 -17.49
N SER A 180 25.88 2.31 -16.20
CA SER A 180 25.75 1.12 -15.36
C SER A 180 24.27 0.95 -15.05
N ASP A 181 23.70 -0.12 -15.57
CA ASP A 181 22.32 -0.53 -15.32
C ASP A 181 22.25 -1.54 -14.17
N GLY A 182 21.10 -1.58 -13.52
CA GLY A 182 20.73 -2.63 -12.58
C GLY A 182 19.23 -2.82 -12.56
N GLN A 183 18.79 -4.06 -12.52
CA GLN A 183 17.38 -4.44 -12.54
C GLN A 183 17.15 -5.51 -11.49
N ALA A 184 16.11 -5.32 -10.68
CA ALA A 184 15.68 -6.32 -9.73
C ALA A 184 14.16 -6.45 -9.70
N ILE A 185 13.73 -7.68 -9.47
CA ILE A 185 12.32 -8.05 -9.31
C ILE A 185 12.18 -8.67 -7.92
N SER A 186 11.14 -8.25 -7.20
CA SER A 186 10.74 -8.84 -5.92
C SER A 186 9.25 -9.14 -5.95
N HIS A 187 8.87 -10.28 -5.37
CA HIS A 187 7.47 -10.70 -5.26
C HIS A 187 6.88 -10.15 -3.96
N VAL A 188 5.63 -9.69 -4.04
CA VAL A 188 4.85 -9.27 -2.88
C VAL A 188 4.20 -10.53 -2.30
N VAL A 189 4.58 -10.88 -1.07
CA VAL A 189 4.11 -12.11 -0.41
C VAL A 189 3.13 -11.73 0.70
N GLU A 190 1.84 -11.88 0.42
CA GLU A 190 0.75 -11.57 1.36
C GLU A 190 -0.20 -12.78 1.48
N PRO A 191 0.14 -13.79 2.31
CA PRO A 191 -0.62 -15.05 2.35
C PRO A 191 -2.08 -14.84 2.78
N VAL A 192 -2.34 -13.89 3.69
CA VAL A 192 -3.70 -13.58 4.17
C VAL A 192 -4.56 -13.00 3.06
N GLU A 193 -4.00 -12.10 2.24
CA GLU A 193 -4.71 -11.50 1.10
C GLU A 193 -4.94 -12.52 0.00
N MET A 194 -3.97 -13.40 -0.24
CA MET A 194 -4.14 -14.51 -1.19
C MET A 194 -5.30 -15.43 -0.80
N ILE A 195 -5.43 -15.78 0.48
CA ILE A 195 -6.57 -16.58 0.98
C ILE A 195 -7.89 -15.82 0.76
N ARG A 196 -7.93 -14.52 1.09
CA ARG A 196 -9.13 -13.69 0.94
C ARG A 196 -9.54 -13.55 -0.53
N LEU A 197 -8.60 -13.25 -1.42
CA LEU A 197 -8.86 -13.14 -2.86
C LEU A 197 -9.31 -14.48 -3.46
N THR A 198 -8.74 -15.60 -2.99
CA THR A 198 -9.15 -16.94 -3.43
C THR A 198 -10.59 -17.23 -3.03
N ASP A 199 -11.00 -16.92 -1.79
CA ASP A 199 -12.38 -17.12 -1.34
C ASP A 199 -13.36 -16.18 -2.05
N ILE A 200 -13.00 -14.90 -2.22
CA ILE A 200 -13.79 -13.92 -3.00
C ILE A 200 -14.01 -14.43 -4.43
N THR A 201 -12.94 -14.86 -5.09
CA THR A 201 -12.98 -15.33 -6.48
C THR A 201 -13.78 -16.62 -6.61
N ARG A 202 -13.63 -17.57 -5.67
CA ARG A 202 -14.35 -18.85 -5.72
C ARG A 202 -15.84 -18.69 -5.40
N THR A 203 -16.16 -17.98 -4.32
CA THR A 203 -17.50 -17.99 -3.71
C THR A 203 -18.37 -16.87 -4.28
N TYR A 204 -17.86 -15.64 -4.32
CA TYR A 204 -18.66 -14.47 -4.66
C TYR A 204 -18.67 -14.18 -6.15
N PHE A 205 -17.56 -14.37 -6.85
CA PHE A 205 -17.50 -14.09 -8.29
C PHE A 205 -18.53 -14.93 -9.08
N LYS A 206 -18.72 -16.21 -8.71
CA LYS A 206 -19.74 -17.07 -9.34
C LYS A 206 -21.16 -16.54 -9.13
N ALA A 207 -21.46 -15.96 -7.97
CA ALA A 207 -22.78 -15.40 -7.69
C ALA A 207 -23.02 -14.05 -8.39
N ILE A 208 -21.95 -13.30 -8.68
CA ILE A 208 -21.99 -11.93 -9.19
C ILE A 208 -21.88 -11.87 -10.72
N LYS A 209 -21.14 -12.80 -11.34
CA LYS A 209 -20.84 -12.82 -12.79
C LYS A 209 -22.07 -12.65 -13.68
N ASP A 210 -23.19 -13.26 -13.33
CA ASP A 210 -24.41 -13.24 -14.14
C ASP A 210 -25.39 -12.12 -13.72
N ARG A 211 -25.05 -11.34 -12.68
CA ARG A 211 -25.92 -10.32 -12.09
C ARG A 211 -25.47 -8.89 -12.33
N ILE A 212 -24.20 -8.66 -12.67
CA ILE A 212 -23.65 -7.32 -12.91
C ILE A 212 -22.63 -7.35 -14.05
N SER A 213 -22.63 -6.32 -14.91
CA SER A 213 -21.60 -6.18 -15.93
C SER A 213 -20.27 -5.70 -15.32
N PRO A 214 -19.11 -6.03 -15.91
CA PRO A 214 -17.81 -5.60 -15.40
C PRO A 214 -17.67 -4.08 -15.22
N GLN A 215 -18.24 -3.28 -16.13
CA GLN A 215 -18.22 -1.82 -16.03
C GLN A 215 -19.03 -1.32 -14.84
N LYS A 216 -20.25 -1.85 -14.64
CA LYS A 216 -21.08 -1.49 -13.48
C LYS A 216 -20.48 -1.98 -12.17
N ALA A 217 -19.79 -3.11 -12.18
CA ALA A 217 -19.05 -3.61 -11.02
C ALA A 217 -17.90 -2.65 -10.65
N LYS A 218 -17.15 -2.16 -11.64
CA LYS A 218 -16.10 -1.17 -11.43
C LYS A 218 -16.63 0.14 -10.85
N GLU A 219 -17.77 0.62 -11.35
CA GLU A 219 -18.44 1.83 -10.83
C GLU A 219 -19.01 1.63 -9.41
N ALA A 220 -19.42 0.41 -9.06
CA ALA A 220 -19.94 0.08 -7.74
C ALA A 220 -18.84 -0.18 -6.69
N LEU A 221 -17.64 -0.56 -7.12
CA LEU A 221 -16.46 -0.76 -6.28
C LEU A 221 -15.81 0.59 -5.93
N ILE A 222 -16.53 1.41 -5.16
CA ILE A 222 -16.00 2.64 -4.58
C ILE A 222 -15.64 2.37 -3.13
N GLU A 223 -14.45 2.80 -2.73
CA GLU A 223 -14.03 2.69 -1.35
C GLU A 223 -14.85 3.67 -0.49
N PRO A 224 -15.52 3.21 0.58
CA PRO A 224 -16.20 4.12 1.50
C PRO A 224 -15.16 5.06 2.09
N LEU A 225 -15.36 6.37 1.91
CA LEU A 225 -14.49 7.38 2.49
C LEU A 225 -14.46 7.17 4.01
N GLN A 226 -13.29 7.26 4.64
CA GLN A 226 -13.13 7.07 6.10
C GLN A 226 -14.07 7.95 6.94
N ASN A 227 -14.49 9.10 6.40
CA ASN A 227 -15.46 10.01 7.03
C ASN A 227 -16.91 9.50 7.02
N ASP A 228 -17.23 8.50 6.19
CA ASP A 228 -18.58 7.97 6.00
C ASP A 228 -18.94 6.86 7.01
N LEU A 229 -17.95 6.35 7.75
CA LEU A 229 -18.14 5.36 8.81
C LEU A 229 -18.84 5.95 10.06
N SER A 230 -18.85 7.29 10.18
CA SER A 230 -19.51 8.00 11.29
C SER A 230 -20.99 8.29 10.99
N GLY A 231 -21.46 8.04 9.76
CA GLY A 231 -22.75 8.51 9.28
C GLY A 231 -22.91 10.04 9.34
N PRO A 232 -23.98 10.60 8.77
CA PRO A 232 -24.33 11.99 9.03
C PRO A 232 -24.57 12.18 10.53
N SER A 233 -23.90 13.15 11.16
CA SER A 233 -24.15 13.49 12.56
C SER A 233 -25.59 14.00 12.71
N VAL A 234 -26.52 13.12 13.06
CA VAL A 234 -27.90 13.52 13.31
C VAL A 234 -27.94 14.21 14.67
N THR A 235 -28.00 15.55 14.68
CA THR A 235 -28.19 16.30 15.92
C THR A 235 -29.61 16.08 16.43
N ILE A 236 -29.76 15.19 17.40
CA ILE A 236 -31.02 14.91 18.09
C ILE A 236 -31.22 15.96 19.17
N LYS A 237 -32.29 16.76 19.07
CA LYS A 237 -32.60 17.87 19.98
C LYS A 237 -33.76 17.56 20.94
N SER A 238 -34.46 16.44 20.73
CA SER A 238 -35.63 16.06 21.53
C SER A 238 -35.85 14.55 21.56
N GLU A 239 -36.56 14.07 22.57
CA GLU A 239 -36.96 12.67 22.70
C GLU A 239 -37.84 12.20 21.53
N ARG A 240 -38.74 13.05 21.02
CA ARG A 240 -39.56 12.73 19.83
C ARG A 240 -38.70 12.55 18.57
N GLN A 241 -37.64 13.35 18.41
CA GLN A 241 -36.69 13.20 17.32
C GLN A 241 -35.85 11.93 17.49
N ALA A 242 -35.44 11.61 18.73
CA ALA A 242 -34.73 10.39 19.08
C ALA A 242 -35.56 9.13 18.77
N ALA A 243 -36.83 9.10 19.18
CA ALA A 243 -37.76 8.02 18.88
C ALA A 243 -38.02 7.88 17.37
N SER A 244 -38.14 8.99 16.64
CA SER A 244 -38.30 8.97 15.18
C SER A 244 -37.05 8.43 14.47
N TYR A 245 -35.87 8.81 14.95
CA TYR A 245 -34.59 8.29 14.48
C TYR A 245 -34.47 6.79 14.73
N LEU A 246 -34.79 6.31 15.94
CA LEU A 246 -34.81 4.88 16.23
C LEU A 246 -35.77 4.11 15.31
N ARG A 247 -37.00 4.60 15.10
CA ARG A 247 -37.94 3.96 14.18
C ARG A 247 -37.37 3.80 12.77
N SER A 248 -36.66 4.81 12.26
CA SER A 248 -35.97 4.70 10.97
C SER A 248 -34.78 3.73 10.99
N LEU A 249 -34.04 3.67 12.10
CA LEU A 249 -32.84 2.85 12.24
C LEU A 249 -33.15 1.35 12.32
N VAL A 250 -34.18 0.97 13.10
CA VAL A 250 -34.53 -0.44 13.32
C VAL A 250 -35.71 -0.91 12.46
N GLY A 251 -36.30 -0.02 11.66
CA GLY A 251 -37.50 -0.32 10.87
C GLY A 251 -38.75 -0.63 11.72
N GLY A 252 -38.79 -0.12 12.95
CA GLY A 252 -39.82 -0.43 13.94
C GLY A 252 -41.00 0.56 13.95
N ARG A 253 -42.05 0.23 14.71
CA ARG A 253 -43.26 1.08 14.88
C ARG A 253 -43.49 1.43 16.34
N GLU A 254 -44.07 2.59 16.59
CA GLU A 254 -44.50 2.98 17.94
C GLU A 254 -45.71 2.13 18.34
N VAL A 255 -45.67 1.54 19.53
CA VAL A 255 -46.74 0.68 20.05
C VAL A 255 -47.00 1.02 21.52
N ILE A 256 -48.28 1.11 21.89
CA ILE A 256 -48.68 1.28 23.30
C ILE A 256 -49.09 -0.08 23.83
N LEU A 257 -48.36 -0.57 24.83
CA LEU A 257 -48.61 -1.82 25.51
C LEU A 257 -49.19 -1.55 26.91
N LYS A 258 -49.96 -2.51 27.42
CA LYS A 258 -50.36 -2.54 28.84
C LYS A 258 -49.51 -3.57 29.56
N THR A 259 -48.88 -3.15 30.66
CA THR A 259 -48.13 -4.07 31.51
C THR A 259 -49.09 -4.94 32.33
N PRO A 260 -48.63 -6.10 32.82
CA PRO A 260 -49.35 -6.94 33.78
C PRO A 260 -49.95 -6.18 34.97
N SER A 261 -49.25 -5.16 35.51
CA SER A 261 -49.77 -4.30 36.58
C SER A 261 -50.85 -3.29 36.14
N GLY A 262 -51.30 -3.35 34.89
CA GLY A 262 -52.33 -2.48 34.32
C GLY A 262 -51.85 -1.10 33.88
N LYS A 263 -50.53 -0.84 33.94
CA LYS A 263 -49.95 0.45 33.55
C LYS A 263 -49.72 0.50 32.03
N SER A 264 -49.97 1.65 31.42
CA SER A 264 -49.62 1.85 30.01
C SER A 264 -48.12 2.13 29.83
N ARG A 265 -47.53 1.54 28.80
CA ARG A 265 -46.15 1.71 28.37
C ARG A 265 -46.09 1.94 26.86
N THR A 266 -45.67 3.14 26.47
CA THR A 266 -45.36 3.44 25.07
C THR A 266 -43.96 2.94 24.76
N ILE A 267 -43.84 2.15 23.69
CA ILE A 267 -42.60 1.66 23.11
C ILE A 267 -42.31 2.48 21.86
N ASP A 268 -41.16 3.15 21.82
CA ASP A 268 -40.82 4.09 20.74
C ASP A 268 -40.64 3.40 19.39
N ALA A 269 -40.03 2.21 19.38
CA ALA A 269 -39.91 1.37 18.19
C ALA A 269 -39.90 -0.13 18.56
N LEU A 270 -40.97 -0.84 18.21
CA LEU A 270 -41.00 -2.30 18.23
C LEU A 270 -40.58 -2.83 16.85
N ASP A 271 -39.48 -3.60 16.81
CA ASP A 271 -38.95 -4.16 15.57
C ASP A 271 -39.69 -5.45 15.14
N ALA A 272 -39.37 -5.97 13.95
CA ALA A 272 -39.98 -7.20 13.42
C ALA A 272 -39.63 -8.46 14.24
N ASN A 273 -38.58 -8.41 15.04
CA ASN A 273 -38.13 -9.52 15.89
C ASN A 273 -38.81 -9.51 17.26
N GLY A 274 -39.61 -8.48 17.57
CA GLY A 274 -40.25 -8.30 18.87
C GLY A 274 -39.34 -7.67 19.91
N ILE A 275 -38.29 -6.98 19.49
CA ILE A 275 -37.39 -6.21 20.37
C ILE A 275 -37.94 -4.78 20.49
N ALA A 276 -38.16 -4.36 21.74
CA ALA A 276 -38.62 -3.02 22.06
C ALA A 276 -37.43 -2.09 22.23
N HIS A 277 -37.33 -1.08 21.38
CA HIS A 277 -36.33 -0.02 21.44
C HIS A 277 -36.94 1.23 22.05
N GLN A 278 -36.31 1.76 23.09
CA GLN A 278 -36.72 2.98 23.77
C GLN A 278 -35.64 4.06 23.66
N ALA A 279 -36.03 5.28 23.30
CA ALA A 279 -35.18 6.45 23.30
C ALA A 279 -35.30 7.23 24.61
N TYR A 280 -34.17 7.64 25.16
CA TYR A 280 -34.09 8.57 26.28
C TYR A 280 -33.15 9.72 25.94
N TYR A 281 -33.65 10.94 26.07
CA TYR A 281 -32.89 12.16 25.80
C TYR A 281 -32.67 13.04 27.04
N SER A 282 -33.66 13.13 27.93
CA SER A 282 -33.62 14.06 29.08
C SER A 282 -34.07 13.45 30.42
N MET A 283 -34.29 12.13 30.48
CA MET A 283 -34.72 11.47 31.71
C MET A 283 -33.56 11.28 32.69
N THR A 284 -33.86 11.43 33.99
CA THR A 284 -32.90 11.16 35.06
C THR A 284 -32.91 9.68 35.45
N GLU A 285 -31.80 9.17 35.98
CA GLU A 285 -31.73 7.79 36.50
C GLU A 285 -32.82 7.46 37.52
N SER A 286 -33.17 8.42 38.40
CA SER A 286 -34.22 8.23 39.40
C SER A 286 -35.58 7.94 38.76
N GLN A 287 -35.93 8.68 37.70
CA GLN A 287 -37.18 8.46 36.95
C GLN A 287 -37.15 7.12 36.21
N LEU A 288 -36.01 6.79 35.60
CA LEU A 288 -35.86 5.52 34.88
C LEU A 288 -35.99 4.31 35.80
N ARG A 289 -35.36 4.36 36.98
CA ARG A 289 -35.42 3.31 38.01
C ARG A 289 -36.82 3.13 38.58
N LYS A 290 -37.52 4.23 38.88
CA LYS A 290 -38.81 4.18 39.57
C LYS A 290 -39.99 3.90 38.64
N GLU A 291 -39.92 4.38 37.39
CA GLU A 291 -41.09 4.39 36.51
C GLU A 291 -40.96 3.48 35.29
N GLN A 292 -39.81 3.51 34.60
CA GLN A 292 -39.67 2.86 33.30
C GLN A 292 -39.16 1.43 33.42
N MET A 293 -38.11 1.21 34.21
CA MET A 293 -37.51 -0.11 34.40
C MET A 293 -38.53 -1.15 34.90
N PRO A 294 -39.37 -0.89 35.92
CA PRO A 294 -40.32 -1.90 36.39
C PRO A 294 -41.33 -2.29 35.30
N LYS A 295 -41.79 -1.34 34.48
CA LYS A 295 -42.72 -1.61 33.37
C LYS A 295 -42.08 -2.48 32.30
N ASP A 296 -40.82 -2.21 31.99
CA ASP A 296 -40.08 -2.93 30.96
C ASP A 296 -39.70 -4.34 31.43
N ILE A 297 -39.37 -4.52 32.71
CA ILE A 297 -39.19 -5.85 33.32
C ILE A 297 -40.49 -6.66 33.24
N GLU A 298 -41.63 -6.07 33.64
CA GLU A 298 -42.93 -6.76 33.56
C GLU A 298 -43.27 -7.20 32.12
N LEU A 299 -42.95 -6.38 31.11
CA LEU A 299 -43.17 -6.72 29.69
C LEU A 299 -42.23 -7.84 29.21
N LEU A 300 -40.98 -7.82 29.66
CA LEU A 300 -39.98 -8.82 29.33
C LEU A 300 -40.32 -10.18 29.97
N GLU A 301 -40.77 -10.18 31.23
CA GLU A 301 -41.23 -11.39 31.94
C GLU A 301 -42.48 -12.01 31.29
N GLN A 302 -43.38 -11.20 30.75
CA GLN A 302 -44.54 -11.71 30.02
C GLN A 302 -44.12 -12.42 28.71
N GLY A 303 -43.10 -11.93 28.01
CA GLY A 303 -42.46 -12.60 26.86
C GLY A 303 -43.30 -12.78 25.60
N VAL A 304 -44.60 -12.47 25.62
CA VAL A 304 -45.53 -12.67 24.48
C VAL A 304 -45.43 -11.53 23.47
N GLN A 305 -45.38 -10.29 23.94
CA GLN A 305 -45.44 -9.08 23.09
C GLN A 305 -44.06 -8.45 22.88
N VAL A 306 -43.15 -8.64 23.83
CA VAL A 306 -41.78 -8.12 23.81
C VAL A 306 -40.84 -9.25 24.19
N LYS A 307 -39.89 -9.56 23.31
CA LYS A 307 -38.89 -10.64 23.48
C LYS A 307 -37.54 -10.12 23.97
N GLY A 308 -37.30 -8.82 23.86
CA GLY A 308 -36.09 -8.17 24.30
C GLY A 308 -36.28 -6.67 24.38
N ILE A 309 -35.48 -5.99 25.21
CA ILE A 309 -35.60 -4.55 25.43
C ILE A 309 -34.23 -3.90 25.28
N VAL A 310 -34.16 -2.83 24.49
CA VAL A 310 -32.97 -2.03 24.27
C VAL A 310 -33.26 -0.58 24.62
N TRP A 311 -32.49 -0.04 25.55
CA TRP A 311 -32.55 1.37 25.95
C TRP A 311 -31.43 2.15 25.26
N HIS A 312 -31.83 3.16 24.49
CA HIS A 312 -30.96 4.05 23.74
C HIS A 312 -30.90 5.41 24.42
N PHE A 313 -29.72 5.79 24.89
CA PHE A 313 -29.46 7.08 25.52
C PHE A 313 -28.82 8.04 24.52
N PHE A 314 -29.42 9.21 24.34
CA PHE A 314 -28.92 10.25 23.44
C PHE A 314 -28.35 11.41 24.27
N LYS A 315 -27.10 11.79 24.00
CA LYS A 315 -26.40 12.83 24.78
C LYS A 315 -26.90 14.22 24.42
N LYS A 316 -27.04 15.07 25.45
CA LYS A 316 -27.34 16.51 25.31
C LYS A 316 -26.07 17.37 25.18
N ASP A 317 -24.92 16.87 25.64
CA ASP A 317 -23.66 17.62 25.72
C ASP A 317 -22.46 16.75 25.31
N PRO A 318 -21.57 17.21 24.41
CA PRO A 318 -20.34 16.50 24.00
C PRO A 318 -19.28 16.36 25.11
N SER A 319 -19.46 16.98 26.28
CA SER A 319 -18.51 17.02 27.42
C SER A 319 -18.20 15.67 28.11
N GLY A 320 -18.57 14.53 27.52
CA GLY A 320 -18.10 13.19 27.94
C GLY A 320 -18.66 12.66 29.27
N LYS A 321 -19.46 13.42 30.01
CA LYS A 321 -20.11 12.94 31.25
C LYS A 321 -21.22 11.95 30.88
N GLY A 322 -21.12 10.71 31.39
CA GLY A 322 -22.07 9.64 31.09
C GLY A 322 -23.51 10.05 31.40
N VAL A 323 -24.45 9.76 30.49
CA VAL A 323 -25.89 10.02 30.67
C VAL A 323 -26.46 9.20 31.83
N ILE A 324 -25.85 8.05 32.10
CA ILE A 324 -26.14 7.17 33.22
C ILE A 324 -24.82 6.70 33.88
N SER A 325 -24.91 6.35 35.15
CA SER A 325 -23.85 5.78 35.97
C SER A 325 -23.59 4.32 35.58
N ASP A 326 -22.34 3.89 35.71
CA ASP A 326 -21.96 2.50 35.41
C ASP A 326 -22.68 1.48 36.31
N SER A 327 -23.01 1.87 37.54
CA SER A 327 -23.79 1.03 38.46
C SER A 327 -25.21 0.81 37.95
N PHE A 328 -25.85 1.85 37.41
CA PHE A 328 -27.17 1.74 36.82
C PHE A 328 -27.18 0.93 35.53
N ARG A 329 -26.18 1.13 34.67
CA ARG A 329 -26.01 0.34 33.44
C ARG A 329 -25.94 -1.16 33.75
N LYS A 330 -25.09 -1.57 34.69
CA LYS A 330 -24.96 -2.98 35.11
C LYS A 330 -26.26 -3.52 35.69
N GLU A 331 -27.05 -2.69 36.34
CA GLU A 331 -28.35 -3.09 36.86
C GLU A 331 -29.40 -3.32 35.78
N LEU A 332 -29.44 -2.47 34.73
CA LEU A 332 -30.28 -2.70 33.56
C LEU A 332 -29.90 -4.00 32.85
N GLU A 333 -28.60 -4.23 32.63
CA GLU A 333 -28.09 -5.43 31.98
C GLU A 333 -28.43 -6.71 32.77
N ARG A 334 -28.36 -6.66 34.12
CA ARG A 334 -28.78 -7.78 34.99
C ARG A 334 -30.27 -8.10 34.89
N ASN A 335 -31.10 -7.11 34.59
CA ASN A 335 -32.54 -7.27 34.39
C ASN A 335 -32.91 -7.54 32.91
N GLY A 336 -31.93 -7.88 32.06
CA GLY A 336 -32.17 -8.25 30.67
C GLY A 336 -32.40 -7.06 29.72
N ILE A 337 -32.11 -5.83 30.15
CA ILE A 337 -32.23 -4.62 29.33
C ILE A 337 -30.85 -4.26 28.75
N VAL A 338 -30.73 -4.25 27.42
CA VAL A 338 -29.49 -3.88 26.73
C VAL A 338 -29.38 -2.37 26.62
N VAL A 339 -28.21 -1.81 26.90
CA VAL A 339 -27.99 -0.36 26.86
C VAL A 339 -27.09 0.05 25.70
N VAL A 340 -27.54 1.02 24.91
CA VAL A 340 -26.79 1.65 23.82
C VAL A 340 -26.72 3.15 24.08
N ILE A 341 -25.53 3.73 23.95
CA ILE A 341 -25.29 5.17 24.13
C ILE A 341 -24.91 5.77 22.79
N HIS A 342 -25.67 6.76 22.34
CA HIS A 342 -25.44 7.52 21.12
C HIS A 342 -24.76 8.85 21.47
N ASN A 343 -23.76 9.23 20.68
CA ASN A 343 -22.98 10.46 20.85
C ASN A 343 -23.46 11.58 19.93
#